data_AF-A0A534RGW9-F1
#
_entry.id   AF-A0A534RGW9-F1
#
_cell.length_a   1.000
_cell.length_b   1.000
_cell.length_c   1.000
_cell.angle_alpha   90.00
_cell.angle_beta   90.00
_cell.angle_gamma   90.00
#
_symmetry.space_group_name_H-M   'P 1'
#
loop_
_entity.id
_entity.type
_entity.pdbx_description
1 polymer ?
#
loop_
_entity_poly.entity_id
_entity_poly.type
_entity_poly.pdbx_seq_one_letter_code
_entity_poly.pdbx_strand_id
1 'polypeptide(L)' 'MGSMTDYVELRCRSAFSFLVGASLPEDLVARAATLEYDTLTLADRNGVYGAPRFFQAARQAG' A
#
# COMPACT_ATOMS: atom_id res chain seq x y z
N MET A 1 21.21 11.22 5.31
CA MET A 1 20.64 10.42 6.41
C MET A 1 19.58 11.27 7.11
N GLY A 2 18.28 11.09 6.93
CA GLY A 2 17.48 10.59 5.82
C GLY A 2 16.23 11.47 5.82
N SER A 3 15.63 11.76 4.67
CA SER A 3 14.24 12.20 4.65
C SER A 3 13.38 10.94 4.76
N MET A 4 13.47 10.22 5.88
CA MET A 4 12.40 9.27 6.20
C MET A 4 11.16 10.13 6.33
N THR A 5 10.23 9.97 5.40
CA THR A 5 9.01 10.75 5.45
C THR A 5 8.34 10.43 6.79
N ASP A 6 8.20 11.44 7.68
CA ASP A 6 7.54 11.28 8.99
C ASP A 6 6.07 10.81 8.85
N TYR A 7 5.56 10.79 7.63
CA TYR A 7 4.25 10.30 7.29
C TYR A 7 4.27 8.82 6.88
N VAL A 8 3.37 8.06 7.48
CA VAL A 8 3.04 6.69 7.11
C VAL A 8 1.54 6.59 6.80
N GLU A 9 1.19 5.95 5.69
CA GLU A 9 -0.21 5.78 5.31
C GLU A 9 -0.80 4.51 5.93
N LEU A 10 -1.71 4.69 6.90
CA LEU A 10 -2.31 3.58 7.65
C LEU A 10 -3.73 3.19 7.18
N ARG A 11 -4.29 3.89 6.18
CA ARG A 11 -5.66 3.66 5.70
C ARG A 11 -5.75 3.63 4.17
N CYS A 12 -4.75 3.04 3.52
CA CYS A 12 -4.75 2.87 2.08
C CYS A 12 -5.84 1.88 1.62
N ARG A 13 -6.44 2.12 0.45
CA ARG A 13 -7.47 1.26 -0.15
C ARG A 13 -7.09 0.93 -1.58
N SER A 14 -7.14 -0.35 -1.93
CA SER A 14 -6.88 -0.83 -3.29
C SER A 14 -8.17 -0.97 -4.09
N ALA A 15 -8.04 -1.37 -5.36
CA ALA A 15 -9.14 -1.71 -6.25
C ALA A 15 -10.01 -2.88 -5.73
N PHE A 16 -9.54 -3.63 -4.72
CA PHE A 16 -10.36 -4.63 -4.03
C PHE A 16 -11.40 -4.01 -3.09
N SER A 17 -11.29 -2.70 -2.80
CA SER A 17 -12.38 -1.89 -2.26
C SER A 17 -13.29 -1.41 -3.40
N PHE A 18 -14.23 -2.24 -3.82
CA PHE A 18 -15.10 -1.92 -4.96
C PHE A 18 -15.81 -0.57 -4.83
N LEU A 19 -15.86 0.16 -5.95
CA LEU A 19 -16.44 1.50 -6.08
C LEU A 19 -15.79 2.58 -5.20
N VAL A 20 -14.65 2.27 -4.58
CA VAL A 20 -13.99 3.14 -3.59
C VAL A 20 -12.50 3.30 -3.86
N GLY A 21 -11.80 2.22 -4.24
CA GLY A 21 -10.39 2.25 -4.62
C GLY A 21 -10.20 1.95 -6.10
N ALA A 22 -9.15 2.53 -6.69
CA ALA A 22 -8.84 2.39 -8.12
C ALA A 22 -7.50 1.68 -8.37
N SER A 23 -6.52 1.88 -7.49
CA SER A 23 -5.14 1.36 -7.67
C SER A 23 -5.02 -0.09 -7.24
N LEU A 24 -4.22 -0.89 -7.95
CA LEU A 24 -3.90 -2.25 -7.49
C LEU A 24 -2.96 -2.20 -6.28
N PRO A 25 -2.91 -3.26 -5.45
CA PRO A 25 -1.98 -3.33 -4.33
C PRO A 25 -0.51 -3.06 -4.72
N GLU A 26 -0.08 -3.56 -5.88
CA GLU A 26 1.28 -3.39 -6.39
C GLU A 26 1.60 -1.93 -6.74
N ASP A 27 0.65 -1.22 -7.35
CA ASP A 27 0.81 0.20 -7.69
C ASP A 27 0.94 1.07 -6.42
N LEU A 28 0.17 0.73 -5.39
CA LEU A 28 0.21 1.41 -4.10
C LEU A 28 1.57 1.24 -3.41
N VAL A 29 2.11 0.02 -3.42
CA VAL A 29 3.45 -0.27 -2.87
C VAL A 29 4.54 0.45 -3.68
N ALA A 30 4.50 0.36 -5.02
CA ALA A 30 5.47 1.04 -5.88
C ALA A 30 5.48 2.56 -5.65
N ARG A 31 4.29 3.14 -5.45
CA ARG A 31 4.17 4.57 -5.11
C ARG A 31 4.74 4.89 -3.74
N ALA A 32 4.45 4.08 -2.72
CA ALA A 32 4.99 4.27 -1.37
C ALA A 32 6.52 4.16 -1.33
N ALA A 33 7.09 3.21 -2.07
CA ALA A 33 8.54 3.09 -2.21
C ALA A 33 9.17 4.32 -2.90
N THR A 34 8.52 4.86 -3.94
CA THR A 34 8.95 6.10 -4.61
C THR A 34 8.90 7.31 -3.69
N LEU A 35 7.99 7.30 -2.72
CA LEU A 35 7.83 8.36 -1.71
C LEU A 35 8.66 8.10 -0.45
N GLU A 36 9.50 7.07 -0.43
CA GLU A 36 10.35 6.70 0.71
C GLU A 36 9.54 6.50 2.01
N TYR A 37 8.35 5.90 1.90
CA TYR A 37 7.58 5.49 3.07
C TYR A 37 8.20 4.24 3.69
N ASP A 38 8.44 4.29 4.99
CA ASP A 38 8.90 3.13 5.76
C ASP A 38 7.77 2.12 6.02
N THR A 39 6.52 2.59 6.07
CA THR A 39 5.36 1.74 6.37
C THR A 39 4.15 2.14 5.53
N LEU A 40 3.43 1.13 5.03
CA LEU A 40 2.16 1.26 4.33
C LEU A 40 1.18 0.18 4.82
N THR A 41 -0.06 0.56 5.10
CA THR A 41 -1.14 -0.38 5.45
C THR A 41 -2.17 -0.48 4.34
N LEU A 42 -2.56 -1.69 3.98
CA LEU A 42 -3.73 -1.96 3.15
C LEU A 42 -4.97 -2.21 4.02
N ALA A 43 -5.93 -1.30 3.98
CA ALA A 43 -7.18 -1.31 4.73
C ALA A 43 -8.39 -1.37 3.80
N ASP A 44 -8.50 -2.46 3.03
CA ASP A 44 -9.59 -2.65 2.09
C ASP A 44 -10.96 -2.81 2.77
N ARG A 45 -12.01 -2.34 2.08
CA ARG A 45 -13.37 -2.39 2.58
C ARG A 45 -13.92 -3.81 2.52
N ASN A 46 -14.44 -4.30 3.64
CA ASN A 46 -15.19 -5.56 3.75
C ASN A 46 -14.42 -6.82 3.33
N GLY A 47 -13.08 -6.79 3.30
CA GLY A 47 -12.30 -7.97 2.97
C GLY A 47 -10.79 -7.73 2.92
N VAL A 48 -10.06 -8.84 2.78
CA VAL A 48 -8.58 -8.88 2.69
C VAL A 48 -8.11 -9.50 1.38
N TYR A 49 -8.92 -9.37 0.32
CA TYR A 49 -8.69 -10.03 -0.97
C TYR A 49 -7.37 -9.59 -1.63
N GLY A 50 -6.98 -8.32 -1.46
CA GLY A 50 -5.72 -7.78 -1.95
C GLY A 50 -4.50 -8.10 -1.07
N ALA A 51 -4.67 -8.68 0.11
CA ALA A 51 -3.60 -8.82 1.10
C ALA A 51 -2.41 -9.69 0.64
N PRO A 52 -2.60 -10.85 -0.03
CA PRO A 52 -1.46 -11.65 -0.51
C PRO A 52 -0.63 -10.92 -1.56
N ARG A 53 -1.30 -10.19 -2.47
CA ARG A 53 -0.67 -9.39 -3.52
C ARG A 53 0.10 -8.20 -2.94
N PHE A 54 -0.53 -7.49 -2.00
CA PHE A 54 0.09 -6.41 -1.25
C PHE A 54 1.34 -6.87 -0.51
N PHE A 55 1.24 -7.97 0.25
CA PHE A 55 2.35 -8.50 1.03
C PHE A 55 3.52 -8.90 0.14
N GLN A 56 3.26 -9.59 -0.97
CA GLN A 56 4.31 -9.97 -1.91
C GLN A 56 5.00 -8.75 -2.52
N ALA A 57 4.24 -7.74 -2.95
CA ALA A 57 4.80 -6.50 -3.49
C ALA A 57 5.62 -5.74 -2.43
N ALA A 58 5.12 -5.62 -1.20
CA ALA A 58 5.82 -4.94 -0.10
C ALA A 58 7.16 -5.63 0.19
N ARG A 59 7.18 -6.96 0.30
CA ARG A 59 8.43 -7.73 0.51
C ARG A 59 9.45 -7.58 -0.61
N GLN A 60 9.01 -7.28 -1.83
CA GLN A 60 9.90 -7.05 -2.97
C GLN A 60 10.45 -5.63 -3.00
N ALA A 61 9.70 -4.66 -2.47
CA ALA A 61 10.05 -3.24 -2.47
C ALA A 61 10.97 -2.83 -1.32
N GLY A 62 10.96 -3.58 -0.20
CA GLY A 62 11.78 -3.32 0.99
C GLY A 62 11.00 -3.60 2.25
#